data_AF-A0A512IAG1-F1
#
_entry.id   AF-A0A512IAG1-F1
#
_cell.length_a   1.000
_cell.length_b   1.000
_cell.length_c   1.000
_cell.angle_alpha   90.00
_cell.angle_beta   90.00
_cell.angle_gamma   90.00
#
_symmetry.space_group_name_H-M   'P 1'
#
loop_
_entity.id
_entity.type
_entity.pdbx_description
1 polymer ?
#
loop_
_entity_poly.entity_id
_entity_poly.type
_entity_poly.pdbx_seq_one_letter_code
_entity_poly.pdbx_strand_id
1 'polypeptide(L)'
;MAKSTPARTKKARGAKKDRPAGARPGRTTRSASATDAANAWRQRVSKDAAETIDTVMAHVQAVAEQQLGQHGAFPAFLVTARKDGEYELDALPPEQVAELSPEAALQALRDKAEQLRDEILCAGVAFPVTLPDRSGQTAVAVEVQHREGESLRIIQPYRVKGAERSVSFGDVAAEPAEPWLWL
;
A
#
# COMPACT_ATOMS: atom_id res chain seq x y z
N MET A 1 51.51 44.69 -45.16
CA MET A 1 50.05 44.93 -45.21
C MET A 1 49.42 44.31 -43.96
N ALA A 2 48.29 44.87 -43.52
CA ALA A 2 47.56 44.64 -42.25
C ALA A 2 48.10 45.43 -41.04
N LYS A 3 47.18 46.18 -40.44
CA LYS A 3 47.35 47.37 -39.59
C LYS A 3 46.85 47.12 -38.16
N SER A 4 47.20 48.05 -37.27
CA SER A 4 46.46 48.51 -36.08
C SER A 4 46.79 47.92 -34.70
N THR A 5 47.77 48.57 -34.07
CA THR A 5 47.85 49.21 -32.74
C THR A 5 46.49 49.65 -32.10
N PRO A 6 46.42 50.06 -30.81
CA PRO A 6 46.81 49.44 -29.53
C PRO A 6 45.67 49.46 -28.47
N ALA A 7 46.03 49.07 -27.24
CA ALA A 7 45.24 49.02 -26.00
C ALA A 7 45.15 50.34 -25.18
N ARG A 8 44.32 50.26 -24.12
CA ARG A 8 44.15 51.13 -22.90
C ARG A 8 43.28 52.39 -23.08
N THR A 9 42.41 52.82 -22.14
CA THR A 9 42.33 52.59 -20.68
C THR A 9 40.96 52.97 -20.09
N LYS A 10 40.63 52.31 -18.96
CA LYS A 10 39.70 52.65 -17.87
C LYS A 10 39.09 54.07 -17.82
N LYS A 11 37.78 54.12 -17.51
CA LYS A 11 37.19 55.08 -16.55
C LYS A 11 36.16 54.38 -15.67
N ALA A 12 36.13 54.79 -14.40
CA ALA A 12 35.52 54.12 -13.27
C ALA A 12 34.34 54.90 -12.67
N ARG A 13 33.68 54.25 -11.69
CA ARG A 13 32.68 54.74 -10.70
C ARG A 13 31.26 54.82 -11.26
N GLY A 14 30.20 54.33 -10.61
CA GLY A 14 29.85 53.68 -9.34
C GLY A 14 28.32 53.41 -9.45
N ALA A 15 27.54 52.80 -8.58
CA ALA A 15 27.65 52.16 -7.28
C ALA A 15 26.39 51.24 -7.16
N LYS A 16 26.46 50.34 -6.18
CA LYS A 16 25.52 49.26 -5.80
C LYS A 16 24.01 49.58 -5.86
N LYS A 17 23.20 48.55 -6.16
CA LYS A 17 22.11 48.14 -5.26
C LYS A 17 21.79 46.65 -5.40
N ASP A 18 22.10 45.92 -4.34
CA ASP A 18 21.72 44.54 -4.07
C ASP A 18 20.20 44.34 -4.07
N ARG A 19 19.73 43.23 -4.66
CA ARG A 19 18.44 42.60 -4.38
C ARG A 19 18.58 41.08 -4.55
N PRO A 20 18.43 40.28 -3.49
CA PRO A 20 18.46 38.82 -3.60
C PRO A 20 17.06 38.22 -3.79
N ALA A 21 17.09 36.97 -4.27
CA ALA A 21 16.15 35.89 -4.00
C ALA A 21 14.69 36.05 -4.49
N GLY A 22 14.42 35.44 -5.64
CA GLY A 22 13.11 34.90 -6.00
C GLY A 22 13.18 33.38 -6.06
N ALA A 23 13.53 32.72 -4.95
CA ALA A 23 13.38 31.27 -4.82
C ALA A 23 11.89 30.94 -4.80
N ARG A 24 11.39 30.28 -5.85
CA ARG A 24 10.03 29.73 -5.89
C ARG A 24 9.90 28.66 -4.80
N PRO A 25 8.93 28.73 -3.88
CA PRO A 25 8.77 27.69 -2.89
C PRO A 25 8.03 26.47 -3.48
N GLY A 26 8.62 25.30 -3.26
CA GLY A 26 7.94 24.07 -2.85
C GLY A 26 6.95 23.43 -3.84
N ARG A 27 7.45 22.55 -4.71
CA ARG A 27 6.64 21.49 -5.33
C ARG A 27 7.27 20.11 -5.12
N THR A 28 7.67 19.80 -3.89
CA THR A 28 8.25 18.47 -3.54
C THR A 28 7.84 17.95 -2.15
N THR A 29 7.15 18.72 -1.30
CA THR A 29 6.86 18.32 0.09
C THR A 29 5.58 17.48 0.27
N ARG A 30 4.63 17.51 -0.69
CA ARG A 30 3.37 16.75 -0.57
C ARG A 30 3.52 15.25 -0.84
N SER A 31 4.47 14.85 -1.69
CA SER A 31 4.68 13.41 -1.97
C SER A 31 5.42 12.74 -0.81
N ALA A 32 6.47 13.39 -0.27
CA ALA A 32 7.22 12.87 0.86
C ALA A 32 6.33 12.69 2.11
N SER A 33 5.52 13.69 2.46
CA SER A 33 4.63 13.62 3.63
C SER A 33 3.53 12.55 3.54
N ALA A 34 3.00 12.27 2.35
CA ALA A 34 2.02 11.19 2.15
C ALA A 34 2.66 9.80 2.26
N THR A 35 3.87 9.63 1.69
CA THR A 35 4.64 8.39 1.82
C THR A 35 5.15 8.16 3.25
N ASP A 36 5.54 9.23 3.95
CA ASP A 36 5.95 9.17 5.36
C ASP A 36 4.77 8.80 6.26
N ALA A 37 3.58 9.36 6.01
CA ALA A 37 2.36 9.00 6.73
C ALA A 37 1.96 7.53 6.47
N ALA A 38 2.02 7.08 5.22
CA ALA A 38 1.73 5.69 4.84
C ALA A 38 2.72 4.67 5.46
N ASN A 39 3.95 5.10 5.78
CA ASN A 39 4.98 4.25 6.41
C ASN A 39 5.11 4.49 7.93
N ALA A 40 4.35 5.40 8.53
CA ALA A 40 4.48 5.75 9.94
C ALA A 40 4.22 4.56 10.89
N TRP A 41 3.41 3.59 10.46
CA TRP A 41 3.12 2.37 11.23
C TRP A 41 4.36 1.50 11.46
N ARG A 42 5.33 1.55 10.55
CA ARG A 42 6.58 0.78 10.68
C ARG A 42 7.42 1.19 11.89
N GLN A 43 7.18 2.38 12.43
CA GLN A 43 7.85 2.87 13.64
C GLN A 43 7.16 2.39 14.94
N ARG A 44 5.97 1.78 14.84
CA ARG A 44 5.19 1.29 16.00
C ARG A 44 5.39 -0.20 16.28
N VAL A 45 5.96 -0.94 15.33
CA VAL A 45 6.21 -2.37 15.43
C VAL A 45 7.70 -2.69 15.35
N SER A 46 8.08 -3.91 15.72
CA SER A 46 9.41 -4.42 15.45
C SER A 46 9.69 -4.53 13.94
N LYS A 47 10.98 -4.64 13.57
CA LYS A 47 11.37 -4.86 12.17
C LYS A 47 10.81 -6.18 11.63
N ASP A 48 10.89 -7.24 12.44
CA ASP A 48 10.40 -8.58 12.09
C ASP A 48 8.88 -8.57 11.88
N ALA A 49 8.13 -7.82 12.70
CA ALA A 49 6.69 -7.63 12.52
C ALA A 49 6.36 -6.89 11.22
N ALA A 50 7.13 -5.83 10.89
CA ALA A 50 6.95 -5.11 9.64
C ALA A 50 7.24 -6.00 8.42
N GLU A 51 8.29 -6.83 8.48
CA GLU A 51 8.63 -7.80 7.44
C GLU A 51 7.57 -8.90 7.30
N THR A 52 7.00 -9.36 8.42
CA THR A 52 5.90 -10.31 8.42
C THR A 52 4.66 -9.73 7.73
N ILE A 53 4.28 -8.48 8.05
CA ILE A 53 3.17 -7.77 7.39
C ILE A 53 3.44 -7.61 5.89
N ASP A 54 4.66 -7.22 5.51
CA ASP A 54 5.05 -7.09 4.10
C ASP A 54 4.93 -8.41 3.34
N THR A 55 5.34 -9.51 3.96
CA THR A 55 5.26 -10.85 3.36
C THR A 55 3.82 -11.33 3.24
N VAL A 56 2.98 -11.10 4.26
CA VAL A 56 1.51 -11.33 4.16
C VAL A 56 0.93 -10.56 2.97
N MET A 57 1.30 -9.28 2.83
CA MET A 57 0.82 -8.44 1.72
C MET A 57 1.30 -8.93 0.35
N ALA A 58 2.55 -9.41 0.25
CA ALA A 58 3.06 -9.99 -0.98
C ALA A 58 2.27 -11.25 -1.39
N HIS A 59 1.94 -12.12 -0.42
CA HIS A 59 1.09 -13.28 -0.66
C HIS A 59 -0.33 -12.89 -1.09
N VAL A 60 -0.94 -11.90 -0.42
CA VAL A 60 -2.25 -11.38 -0.80
C VAL A 60 -2.24 -10.85 -2.23
N GLN A 61 -1.25 -10.04 -2.61
CA GLN A 61 -1.15 -9.49 -3.95
C GLN A 61 -1.01 -10.62 -4.99
N ALA A 62 -0.16 -11.62 -4.74
CA ALA A 62 0.03 -12.74 -5.65
C ALA A 62 -1.25 -13.57 -5.86
N VAL A 63 -1.99 -13.86 -4.78
CA VAL A 63 -3.27 -14.58 -4.86
C VAL A 63 -4.32 -13.76 -5.60
N ALA A 64 -4.44 -12.47 -5.28
CA ALA A 64 -5.37 -11.57 -5.97
C ALA A 64 -5.04 -11.45 -7.46
N GLU A 65 -3.76 -11.30 -7.81
CA GLU A 65 -3.30 -11.23 -9.20
C GLU A 65 -3.67 -12.48 -10.00
N GLN A 66 -3.40 -13.65 -9.42
CA GLN A 66 -3.73 -14.93 -10.05
C GLN A 66 -5.25 -15.06 -10.28
N GLN A 67 -6.06 -14.78 -9.26
CA GLN A 67 -7.52 -14.89 -9.35
C GLN A 67 -8.11 -13.88 -10.34
N LEU A 68 -7.62 -12.64 -10.33
CA LEU A 68 -8.02 -11.61 -11.28
C LEU A 68 -7.65 -11.97 -12.72
N GLY A 69 -6.45 -12.53 -12.94
CA GLY A 69 -6.04 -13.00 -14.27
C GLY A 69 -6.89 -14.16 -14.78
N GLN A 70 -7.21 -15.12 -13.90
CA GLN A 70 -7.94 -16.33 -14.28
C GLN A 70 -9.46 -16.15 -14.39
N HIS A 71 -10.04 -15.30 -13.53
CA HIS A 71 -11.49 -15.17 -13.34
C HIS A 71 -12.01 -13.73 -13.54
N GLY A 72 -11.15 -12.71 -13.51
CA GLY A 72 -11.55 -11.30 -13.57
C GLY A 72 -12.08 -10.75 -12.24
N ALA A 73 -12.16 -11.59 -11.22
CA ALA A 73 -12.58 -11.28 -9.86
C ALA A 73 -11.86 -12.22 -8.89
N PHE A 74 -11.86 -11.88 -7.59
CA PHE A 74 -11.36 -12.76 -6.54
C PHE A 74 -12.34 -12.73 -5.35
N PRO A 75 -12.61 -13.87 -4.70
CA PRO A 75 -13.42 -13.91 -3.48
C PRO A 75 -12.61 -13.38 -2.28
N ALA A 76 -13.27 -13.14 -1.15
CA ALA A 76 -12.54 -12.86 0.09
C ALA A 76 -11.72 -14.09 0.53
N PHE A 77 -10.54 -13.86 1.10
CA PHE A 77 -9.65 -14.90 1.60
C PHE A 77 -8.81 -14.40 2.78
N LEU A 78 -8.24 -15.34 3.52
CA LEU A 78 -7.38 -15.12 4.68
C LEU A 78 -5.96 -15.60 4.34
N VAL A 79 -4.97 -14.79 4.67
CA VAL A 79 -3.56 -15.20 4.73
C VAL A 79 -3.09 -15.12 6.17
N THR A 80 -2.51 -16.20 6.69
CA THR A 80 -1.94 -16.24 8.04
C THR A 80 -0.44 -16.51 7.99
N ALA A 81 0.33 -15.75 8.76
CA ALA A 81 1.74 -16.05 9.02
C ALA A 81 1.83 -16.84 10.33
N ARG A 82 2.30 -18.07 10.27
CA ARG A 82 2.44 -18.98 11.42
C ARG A 82 3.73 -18.71 12.20
N LYS A 83 3.76 -19.14 13.46
CA LYS A 83 4.94 -19.00 14.34
C LYS A 83 6.15 -19.82 13.90
N ASP A 84 5.93 -20.85 13.08
CA ASP A 84 6.98 -21.68 12.47
C ASP A 84 7.58 -21.05 11.20
N GLY A 85 7.04 -19.92 10.74
CA GLY A 85 7.50 -19.20 9.55
C GLY A 85 6.73 -19.54 8.28
N GLU A 86 5.77 -20.47 8.33
CA GLU A 86 4.93 -20.82 7.18
C GLU A 86 3.79 -19.82 6.96
N TYR A 87 3.38 -19.69 5.70
CA TYR A 87 2.24 -18.85 5.30
C TYR A 87 1.15 -19.73 4.71
N GLU A 88 -0.06 -19.59 5.25
CA GLU A 88 -1.22 -20.36 4.81
C GLU A 88 -2.26 -19.46 4.17
N LEU A 89 -2.92 -19.99 3.14
CA LEU A 89 -4.03 -19.35 2.43
C LEU A 89 -5.31 -20.12 2.72
N ASP A 90 -6.31 -19.41 3.20
CA ASP A 90 -7.63 -19.94 3.49
C ASP A 90 -8.71 -19.16 2.78
N ALA A 91 -9.68 -19.85 2.21
CA ALA A 91 -10.87 -19.25 1.61
C ALA A 91 -12.10 -20.05 2.03
N LEU A 92 -13.26 -19.40 1.97
CA LEU A 92 -14.53 -20.10 2.17
C LEU A 92 -14.85 -20.93 0.92
N PRO A 93 -15.42 -22.13 1.08
CA PRO A 93 -15.92 -22.92 -0.04
C PRO A 93 -16.97 -22.15 -0.86
N PRO A 94 -17.02 -22.29 -2.20
CA PRO A 94 -17.95 -21.55 -3.06
C PRO A 94 -19.42 -21.70 -2.66
N GLU A 95 -19.82 -22.90 -2.23
CA GLU A 95 -21.18 -23.21 -1.75
C GLU A 95 -21.54 -22.39 -0.50
N GLN A 96 -20.57 -22.18 0.40
CA GLN A 96 -20.78 -21.39 1.61
C GLN A 96 -20.83 -19.90 1.26
N VAL A 97 -19.97 -19.42 0.35
CA VAL A 97 -19.98 -18.02 -0.10
C VAL A 97 -21.32 -17.64 -0.75
N ALA A 98 -21.93 -18.56 -1.50
CA ALA A 98 -23.21 -18.32 -2.16
C ALA A 98 -24.39 -18.12 -1.17
N GLU A 99 -24.29 -18.64 0.05
CA GLU A 99 -25.32 -18.54 1.09
C GLU A 99 -25.09 -17.37 2.06
N LEU A 100 -23.88 -16.78 2.06
CA LEU A 100 -23.50 -15.73 2.99
C LEU A 100 -23.59 -14.34 2.36
N SER A 101 -23.97 -13.36 3.18
CA SER A 101 -23.72 -11.96 2.84
C SER A 101 -22.20 -11.69 2.82
N PRO A 102 -21.72 -10.67 2.09
CA PRO A 102 -20.30 -10.32 2.10
C PRO A 102 -19.73 -10.09 3.50
N GLU A 103 -20.47 -9.42 4.38
CA GLU A 103 -20.03 -9.19 5.77
C GLU A 103 -19.93 -10.51 6.56
N ALA A 104 -20.89 -11.41 6.38
CA ALA A 104 -20.86 -12.71 7.06
C ALA A 104 -19.70 -13.59 6.55
N ALA A 105 -19.34 -13.48 5.27
CA ALA A 105 -18.17 -14.16 4.71
C ALA A 105 -16.86 -13.60 5.30
N LEU A 106 -16.75 -12.28 5.45
CA LEU A 106 -15.59 -11.66 6.12
C LEU A 106 -15.52 -12.07 7.58
N GLN A 107 -16.65 -12.07 8.29
CA GLN A 107 -16.70 -12.49 9.68
C GLN A 107 -16.26 -13.95 9.83
N ALA A 108 -16.69 -14.87 8.97
CA ALA A 108 -16.27 -16.27 9.02
C ALA A 108 -14.74 -16.44 8.82
N LEU A 109 -14.11 -15.60 7.99
CA LEU A 109 -12.65 -15.58 7.84
C LEU A 109 -11.95 -15.02 9.08
N ARG A 110 -12.53 -13.99 9.73
CA ARG A 110 -12.01 -13.47 11.00
C ARG A 110 -12.13 -14.51 12.12
N ASP A 111 -13.27 -15.20 12.22
CA ASP A 111 -13.49 -16.28 13.18
C ASP A 111 -12.48 -17.42 12.97
N LYS A 112 -12.15 -17.73 11.71
CA LYS A 112 -11.10 -18.71 11.38
C LYS A 112 -9.72 -18.26 11.88
N ALA A 113 -9.36 -17.00 11.66
CA ALA A 113 -8.10 -16.46 12.18
C ALA A 113 -8.07 -16.47 13.72
N GLU A 114 -9.21 -16.21 14.38
CA GLU A 114 -9.34 -16.29 15.84
C GLU A 114 -9.08 -17.71 16.36
N GLN A 115 -9.59 -18.74 15.68
CA GLN A 115 -9.30 -20.14 16.02
C GLN A 115 -7.81 -20.47 15.93
N LEU A 116 -7.07 -19.80 15.05
CA LEU A 116 -5.64 -19.97 14.82
C LEU A 116 -4.77 -19.01 15.63
N ARG A 117 -5.36 -18.12 16.44
CA ARG A 117 -4.67 -16.98 17.08
C ARG A 117 -3.43 -17.36 17.88
N ASP A 118 -3.43 -18.56 18.49
CA ASP A 118 -2.35 -19.05 19.35
C ASP A 118 -1.21 -19.67 18.54
N GLU A 119 -1.40 -19.86 17.23
CA GLU A 119 -0.43 -20.46 16.30
C GLU A 119 0.17 -19.45 15.33
N ILE A 120 -0.45 -18.29 15.18
CA ILE A 120 -0.08 -17.27 14.18
C ILE A 120 0.60 -16.05 14.80
N LEU A 121 1.37 -15.36 13.97
CA LEU A 121 2.00 -14.06 14.24
C LEU A 121 1.20 -12.92 13.60
N CYS A 122 0.57 -13.17 12.46
CA CYS A 122 -0.11 -12.18 11.65
C CYS A 122 -1.29 -12.82 10.90
N ALA A 123 -2.35 -12.06 10.71
CA ALA A 123 -3.47 -12.44 9.85
C ALA A 123 -3.85 -11.27 8.94
N GLY A 124 -4.10 -11.54 7.67
CA GLY A 124 -4.59 -10.59 6.68
C GLY A 124 -5.85 -11.11 5.98
N VAL A 125 -6.99 -10.48 6.23
CA VAL A 125 -8.25 -10.78 5.53
C VAL A 125 -8.36 -9.86 4.32
N ALA A 126 -8.24 -10.43 3.13
CA ALA A 126 -8.27 -9.72 1.85
C ALA A 126 -9.63 -9.84 1.17
N PHE A 127 -10.13 -8.74 0.60
CA PHE A 127 -11.43 -8.70 -0.07
C PHE A 127 -11.52 -7.57 -1.11
N PRO A 128 -12.36 -7.74 -2.16
CA PRO A 128 -12.56 -6.69 -3.15
C PRO A 128 -13.42 -5.56 -2.59
N VAL A 129 -13.03 -4.32 -2.86
CA VAL A 129 -13.82 -3.12 -2.57
C VAL A 129 -13.94 -2.23 -3.80
N THR A 130 -15.00 -1.42 -3.83
CA THR A 130 -15.17 -0.35 -4.83
C THR A 130 -14.99 0.99 -4.14
N LEU A 131 -14.04 1.79 -4.62
CA LEU A 131 -13.69 3.10 -4.06
C LEU A 131 -14.61 4.19 -4.66
N PRO A 132 -15.57 4.75 -3.88
CA PRO A 132 -16.54 5.71 -4.41
C PRO A 132 -15.91 7.05 -4.76
N ASP A 133 -14.86 7.46 -4.05
CA ASP A 133 -14.10 8.69 -4.25
C ASP A 133 -13.20 8.67 -5.49
N ARG A 134 -13.02 7.50 -6.12
CA ARG A 134 -12.15 7.26 -7.28
C ARG A 134 -12.91 6.79 -8.51
N SER A 135 -14.12 7.34 -8.74
CA SER A 135 -14.97 6.98 -9.88
C SER A 135 -15.35 5.48 -9.94
N GLY A 136 -15.50 4.84 -8.78
CA GLY A 136 -15.83 3.42 -8.70
C GLY A 136 -14.66 2.49 -9.04
N GLN A 137 -13.41 2.95 -8.85
CA GLN A 137 -12.23 2.11 -9.04
C GLN A 137 -12.23 0.94 -8.05
N THR A 138 -11.95 -0.27 -8.53
CA THR A 138 -11.81 -1.47 -7.69
C THR A 138 -10.44 -1.52 -7.01
N ALA A 139 -10.41 -2.03 -5.79
CA ALA A 139 -9.19 -2.23 -5.01
C ALA A 139 -9.24 -3.54 -4.23
N VAL A 140 -8.06 -4.07 -3.91
CA VAL A 140 -7.90 -5.06 -2.85
C VAL A 140 -7.86 -4.28 -1.53
N ALA A 141 -8.78 -4.58 -0.63
CA ALA A 141 -8.67 -4.17 0.76
C ALA A 141 -8.14 -5.34 1.58
N VAL A 142 -7.26 -5.05 2.52
CA VAL A 142 -6.72 -6.04 3.46
C VAL A 142 -6.84 -5.47 4.86
N GLU A 143 -7.54 -6.20 5.72
CA GLU A 143 -7.49 -5.97 7.16
C GLU A 143 -6.40 -6.86 7.72
N VAL A 144 -5.28 -6.25 8.11
CA VAL A 144 -4.13 -6.98 8.65
C VAL A 144 -3.96 -6.64 10.12
N GLN A 145 -3.71 -7.64 10.94
CA GLN A 145 -3.28 -7.45 12.31
C GLN A 145 -2.08 -8.34 12.61
N HIS A 146 -1.09 -7.78 13.29
CA HIS A 146 0.05 -8.50 13.84
C HIS A 146 -0.10 -8.66 15.36
N ARG A 147 0.45 -9.74 15.92
CA ARG A 147 0.38 -10.06 17.35
C ARG A 147 1.01 -9.00 18.28
N GLU A 148 1.85 -8.12 17.72
CA GLU A 148 2.44 -6.98 18.44
C GLU A 148 1.44 -5.82 18.64
N GLY A 149 0.20 -5.95 18.13
CA GLY A 149 -0.90 -5.03 18.38
C GLY A 149 -1.18 -4.05 17.25
N GLU A 150 -0.35 -4.01 16.20
CA GLU A 150 -0.60 -3.16 15.04
C GLU A 150 -1.70 -3.75 14.16
N SER A 151 -2.74 -2.95 13.92
CA SER A 151 -3.84 -3.26 13.01
C SER A 151 -3.92 -2.20 11.93
N LEU A 152 -3.94 -2.65 10.67
CA LEU A 152 -3.95 -1.78 9.50
C LEU A 152 -5.05 -2.19 8.55
N ARG A 153 -5.60 -1.18 7.88
CA ARG A 153 -6.33 -1.36 6.63
C ARG A 153 -5.44 -0.95 5.49
N ILE A 154 -5.17 -1.88 4.58
CA ILE A 154 -4.33 -1.66 3.41
C ILE A 154 -5.21 -1.70 2.17
N ILE A 155 -5.17 -0.63 1.38
CA ILE A 155 -5.95 -0.48 0.14
C ILE A 155 -4.98 -0.42 -1.03
N GLN A 156 -5.13 -1.35 -1.98
CA GLN A 156 -4.35 -1.39 -3.21
C GLN A 156 -5.28 -1.42 -4.43
N PRO A 157 -5.42 -0.30 -5.16
CA PRO A 157 -6.22 -0.26 -6.37
C PRO A 157 -5.68 -1.22 -7.43
N TYR A 158 -6.56 -1.81 -8.24
CA TYR A 158 -6.15 -2.62 -9.37
C TYR A 158 -7.01 -2.34 -10.61
N ARG A 159 -6.51 -2.76 -11.78
CA ARG A 159 -7.27 -2.78 -13.03
C ARG A 159 -7.01 -4.10 -13.75
N VAL A 160 -8.08 -4.66 -14.31
CA VAL A 160 -8.01 -5.82 -15.23
C VAL A 160 -8.29 -5.30 -16.64
N LYS A 161 -7.44 -5.62 -17.61
CA LYS A 161 -7.53 -5.11 -18.99
C LYS A 161 -7.48 -6.23 -20.02
N GLY A 162 -8.23 -6.01 -21.12
CA GLY A 162 -8.20 -6.84 -22.31
C GLY A 162 -8.81 -8.23 -22.13
N ALA A 163 -8.87 -8.99 -23.22
CA ALA A 163 -9.39 -10.36 -23.20
C ALA A 163 -8.50 -11.32 -22.40
N GLU A 164 -7.19 -11.05 -22.36
CA GLU A 164 -6.20 -11.84 -21.61
C GLU A 164 -6.17 -11.52 -20.11
N ARG A 165 -7.00 -10.58 -19.63
CA ARG A 165 -7.13 -10.21 -18.21
C ARG A 165 -5.78 -9.85 -17.56
N SER A 166 -5.00 -9.02 -18.24
CA SER A 166 -3.78 -8.45 -17.66
C SER A 166 -4.13 -7.57 -16.45
N VAL A 167 -3.50 -7.86 -15.31
CA VAL A 167 -3.73 -7.18 -14.04
C VAL A 167 -2.64 -6.13 -13.81
N SER A 168 -3.03 -4.94 -13.37
CA SER A 168 -2.09 -3.90 -12.95
C SER A 168 -2.53 -3.33 -11.60
N PHE A 169 -1.63 -3.35 -10.62
CA PHE A 169 -1.83 -2.72 -9.31
C PHE A 169 -1.36 -1.26 -9.32
N GLY A 170 -2.02 -0.44 -8.51
CA GLY A 170 -1.63 0.93 -8.21
C GLY A 170 -0.87 1.05 -6.88
N ASP A 171 -0.67 2.29 -6.46
CA ASP A 171 0.01 2.59 -5.20
C ASP A 171 -0.76 2.06 -4.00
N VAL A 172 -0.03 1.46 -3.06
CA VAL A 172 -0.56 0.96 -1.79
C VAL A 172 -0.76 2.13 -0.82
N ALA A 173 -1.93 2.17 -0.18
CA ALA A 173 -2.20 3.04 0.96
C ALA A 173 -2.43 2.19 2.21
N ALA A 174 -1.76 2.50 3.31
CA ALA A 174 -1.96 1.87 4.61
C ALA A 174 -2.46 2.91 5.61
N GLU A 175 -3.52 2.56 6.34
CA GLU A 175 -4.09 3.38 7.41
C GLU A 175 -4.29 2.54 8.68
N PRO A 176 -4.25 3.14 9.87
CA PRO A 176 -4.62 2.45 11.10
C PRO A 176 -6.04 1.88 11.03
N ALA A 177 -6.24 0.69 11.59
CA ALA A 177 -7.55 0.05 11.73
C ALA A 177 -7.85 -0.33 13.17
N GLU A 178 -9.11 -0.60 13.46
CA GLU A 178 -9.52 -1.14 14.75
C GLU A 178 -9.00 -2.58 14.91
N PRO A 179 -8.40 -2.94 16.06
CA PRO A 179 -8.02 -4.32 16.36
C PRO A 179 -9.22 -5.27 16.27
N TRP A 180 -9.01 -6.46 15.72
CA TRP A 180 -10.09 -7.45 15.51
C TRP A 180 -9.73 -8.88 15.95
N LEU A 181 -8.45 -9.19 16.15
CA LEU A 181 -7.95 -10.55 16.40
C LEU A 181 -7.41 -10.79 17.82
N TRP A 182 -6.55 -9.91 18.34
CA TRP A 182 -5.94 -10.04 19.68
C TRP A 182 -6.49 -9.01 20.66
N LEU A 183 -7.80 -9.01 20.86
CA LEU A 183 -8.50 -8.20 21.86
C LEU A 183 -8.28 -8.71 23.30
#